data_AF-A0A662S3I9-F1
#
_entry.id   AF-A0A662S3I9-F1
#
_cell.length_a   1.000
_cell.length_b   1.000
_cell.length_c   1.000
_cell.angle_alpha   90.00
_cell.angle_beta   90.00
_cell.angle_gamma   90.00
#
_symmetry.space_group_name_H-M   'P 1'
#
loop_
_entity.id
_entity.type
_entity.pdbx_description
1 polymer ?
#
loop_
_entity_poly.entity_id
_entity_poly.type
_entity_poly.pdbx_seq_one_letter_code
_entity_poly.pdbx_strand_id
1 'polypeptide(L)'
;PYVIAPVEVIVVLYRNRWKKTSGSGISDITREEFIEWTNGMWTFSGESRKRIGHPAPFPLELPKRCIKLFSFVGDIVLDPFLGSGTTLIACALLGRRGIGVEIDRNYCELAKNRLIKEGNILQTKLK
;
A
#
# COMPACT_ATOMS: atom_id res chain seq x y z
N PRO A 1 2.36 -8.02 -34.46
CA PRO A 1 1.97 -8.63 -33.18
C PRO A 1 2.75 -8.00 -32.01
N TYR A 2 2.14 -7.04 -31.32
CA TYR A 2 2.73 -6.46 -30.11
C TYR A 2 2.16 -7.22 -28.91
N VAL A 3 2.93 -8.18 -28.41
CA VAL A 3 2.75 -8.64 -27.03
C VAL A 3 3.60 -7.72 -26.18
N ILE A 4 2.97 -6.73 -25.57
CA ILE A 4 3.54 -6.08 -24.41
C ILE A 4 2.64 -6.53 -23.28
N ALA A 5 2.93 -7.67 -22.66
CA ALA A 5 2.41 -7.92 -21.33
C ALA A 5 3.19 -6.94 -20.44
N PRO A 6 2.59 -5.82 -19.98
CA PRO A 6 3.33 -4.89 -19.14
C PRO A 6 3.42 -5.55 -17.77
N VAL A 7 4.55 -6.21 -17.51
CA VAL A 7 4.90 -6.57 -16.14
C VAL A 7 5.33 -5.30 -15.43
N GLU A 8 4.81 -5.09 -14.23
CA GLU A 8 5.32 -4.11 -13.30
C GLU A 8 6.32 -4.78 -12.36
N VAL A 9 7.26 -3.99 -11.82
CA VAL A 9 8.33 -4.50 -10.95
C VAL A 9 8.22 -3.85 -9.58
N ILE A 10 8.27 -4.68 -8.53
CA ILE A 10 8.40 -4.23 -7.15
C ILE A 10 9.87 -4.26 -6.78
N VAL A 11 10.49 -3.10 -6.60
CA VAL A 11 11.89 -2.98 -6.20
C VAL A 11 11.98 -2.93 -4.67
N VAL A 12 12.73 -3.85 -4.07
CA VAL A 12 12.95 -3.91 -2.62
C VAL A 12 14.35 -3.39 -2.29
N LEU A 13 14.40 -2.27 -1.57
CA LEU A 13 15.63 -1.66 -1.07
C LEU A 13 15.61 -1.67 0.47
N TYR A 14 16.80 -1.76 1.08
CA TYR A 14 16.94 -1.77 2.54
C TYR A 14 18.10 -0.89 2.99
N ARG A 15 18.03 -0.43 4.24
CA ARG A 15 19.08 0.37 4.86
C ARG A 15 19.90 -0.49 5.81
N ASN A 16 21.19 -0.66 5.51
CA ASN A 16 22.21 -1.37 6.31
C ASN A 16 22.00 -2.89 6.50
N ARG A 17 20.79 -3.34 6.87
CA ARG A 17 20.48 -4.75 7.15
C ARG A 17 19.14 -5.14 6.56
N TRP A 18 19.06 -6.35 6.01
CA TRP A 18 17.83 -6.91 5.46
C TRP A 18 16.79 -7.23 6.53
N LYS A 19 17.22 -7.80 7.66
CA LYS A 19 16.33 -8.18 8.76
C LYS A 19 15.93 -6.96 9.58
N LYS A 20 14.62 -6.73 9.68
CA LYS A 20 14.03 -5.76 10.59
C LYS A 20 14.02 -6.31 12.02
N THR A 21 14.57 -5.55 12.96
CA THR A 21 14.66 -5.92 14.39
C THR A 21 13.98 -4.90 15.32
N SER A 22 13.39 -3.85 14.75
CA SER A 22 12.70 -2.78 15.46
C SER A 22 11.19 -2.79 15.18
N GLY A 23 10.40 -2.18 16.06
CA GLY A 23 8.94 -2.18 15.99
C GLY A 23 8.35 -3.10 17.06
N SER A 24 7.07 -3.44 16.92
CA SER A 24 6.38 -4.33 17.87
C SER A 24 6.88 -5.77 17.85
N GLY A 25 7.46 -6.21 16.72
CA GLY A 25 7.80 -7.62 16.48
C GLY A 25 6.58 -8.51 16.19
N ILE A 26 5.36 -7.95 16.19
CA ILE A 26 4.12 -8.68 15.93
C ILE A 26 3.89 -8.75 14.42
N SER A 27 3.96 -9.96 13.88
CA SER A 27 3.65 -10.25 12.48
C SER A 27 2.25 -10.83 12.35
N ASP A 28 1.49 -10.35 11.37
CA ASP A 28 0.13 -10.77 11.03
C ASP A 28 0.08 -11.51 9.67
N ILE A 29 1.23 -11.89 9.11
CA ILE A 29 1.32 -12.73 7.91
C ILE A 29 1.18 -14.20 8.30
N THR A 30 0.33 -14.94 7.60
CA THR A 30 0.22 -16.39 7.78
C THR A 30 1.36 -17.10 7.07
N ARG A 31 1.55 -18.39 7.39
CA ARG A 31 2.56 -19.22 6.72
C ARG A 31 2.24 -19.39 5.24
N GLU A 32 0.97 -19.57 4.90
CA GLU A 32 0.49 -19.74 3.53
C GLU A 32 0.70 -18.46 2.72
N GLU A 33 0.34 -17.30 3.27
CA GLU A 33 0.60 -15.99 2.66
C GLU A 33 2.09 -15.77 2.44
N PHE A 34 2.93 -16.08 3.44
CA PHE A 34 4.38 -15.91 3.33
C PHE A 34 4.96 -16.77 2.20
N ILE A 35 4.55 -18.04 2.08
CA ILE A 35 5.02 -18.94 1.03
C ILE A 35 4.54 -18.44 -0.34
N GLU A 36 3.26 -18.08 -0.48
CA GLU A 36 2.70 -17.61 -1.75
C GLU A 36 3.39 -16.33 -2.23
N TRP A 37 3.57 -15.35 -1.33
CA TRP A 37 4.01 -14.02 -1.72
C TRP A 37 5.53 -13.92 -1.89
N THR A 38 6.30 -14.90 -1.42
CA THR A 38 7.76 -14.94 -1.64
C THR A 38 8.18 -15.66 -2.94
N ASN A 39 7.25 -16.25 -3.68
CA ASN A 39 7.51 -16.93 -4.97
C ASN A 39 7.82 -16.00 -6.15
N GLY A 40 8.03 -14.70 -5.93
CA GLY A 40 8.61 -13.76 -6.91
C GLY A 40 7.70 -13.29 -8.06
N MET A 41 6.54 -13.92 -8.29
CA MET A 41 5.55 -13.47 -9.28
C MET A 41 4.17 -13.32 -8.64
N TRP A 42 3.59 -12.12 -8.76
CA TRP A 42 2.24 -11.84 -8.28
C TRP A 42 1.33 -11.48 -9.45
N THR A 43 0.15 -12.11 -9.48
CA THR A 43 -0.88 -11.84 -10.49
C THR A 43 -2.00 -11.06 -9.84
N PHE A 44 -2.26 -9.85 -10.33
CA PHE A 44 -3.38 -9.01 -9.88
C PHE A 44 -4.33 -8.73 -11.03
N SER A 45 -5.62 -8.70 -10.72
CA SER A 45 -6.60 -8.04 -11.58
C SER A 45 -6.38 -6.51 -11.49
N GLY A 46 -6.35 -5.81 -12.62
CA GLY A 46 -6.22 -4.36 -12.64
C GLY A 46 -7.40 -3.65 -11.95
N GLU A 47 -7.15 -2.49 -11.35
CA GLU A 47 -8.21 -1.64 -10.78
C GLU A 47 -8.80 -0.70 -11.83
N SER A 48 -10.13 -0.55 -11.81
CA SER A 48 -10.83 0.28 -12.81
C SER A 48 -10.66 1.76 -12.51
N ARG A 49 -10.06 2.49 -13.46
CA ARG A 49 -9.93 3.96 -13.45
C ARG A 49 -11.25 4.69 -13.16
N LYS A 50 -12.36 4.17 -13.69
CA LYS A 50 -13.71 4.75 -13.52
C LYS A 50 -14.26 4.64 -12.10
N ARG A 51 -13.81 3.66 -11.31
CA ARG A 51 -14.34 3.42 -9.95
C ARG A 51 -13.75 4.39 -8.92
N ILE A 52 -12.49 4.79 -9.12
CA ILE A 52 -11.72 5.55 -8.12
C ILE A 52 -11.59 7.04 -8.51
N GLY A 53 -11.75 7.40 -9.79
CA GLY A 53 -11.55 8.78 -10.24
C GLY A 53 -10.07 9.21 -10.29
N HIS A 54 -9.15 8.24 -10.24
CA HIS A 54 -7.72 8.44 -10.35
C HIS A 54 -7.20 7.74 -11.60
N PRO A 55 -6.29 8.37 -12.39
CA PRO A 55 -5.87 7.84 -13.69
C PRO A 55 -5.09 6.51 -13.62
N ALA A 56 -4.42 6.24 -12.50
CA ALA A 56 -3.60 5.03 -12.33
C ALA A 56 -3.69 4.48 -10.89
N PRO A 57 -4.78 3.80 -10.50
CA PRO A 57 -4.86 3.13 -9.21
C PRO A 57 -4.20 1.75 -9.29
N PHE A 58 -3.31 1.42 -8.35
CA PHE A 58 -2.90 0.03 -8.13
C PHE A 58 -3.93 -0.71 -7.25
N PRO A 59 -4.06 -2.04 -7.38
CA PRO A 59 -4.93 -2.87 -6.54
C PRO A 59 -4.59 -2.74 -5.06
N LEU A 60 -5.61 -2.68 -4.20
CA LEU A 60 -5.44 -2.59 -2.73
C LEU A 60 -4.61 -3.77 -2.17
N GLU A 61 -4.68 -4.92 -2.82
CA GLU A 61 -3.92 -6.10 -2.42
C GLU A 61 -2.41 -5.91 -2.56
N LEU A 62 -1.95 -5.10 -3.52
CA LEU A 62 -0.54 -4.82 -3.74
C LEU A 62 0.16 -4.20 -2.50
N PRO A 63 -0.27 -3.04 -1.96
CA PRO A 63 0.32 -2.50 -0.75
C PRO A 63 0.05 -3.38 0.46
N LYS A 64 -1.08 -4.11 0.55
CA LYS A 64 -1.33 -5.02 1.67
C LYS A 64 -0.25 -6.09 1.79
N ARG A 65 0.09 -6.76 0.68
CA ARG A 65 1.16 -7.76 0.64
C ARG A 65 2.50 -7.16 1.05
N CYS A 66 2.89 -6.03 0.46
CA CYS A 66 4.14 -5.34 0.80
C CYS A 66 4.20 -4.95 2.29
N ILE A 67 3.13 -4.40 2.85
CA ILE A 67 3.06 -3.99 4.25
C ILE A 67 3.21 -5.20 5.19
N LYS A 68 2.50 -6.30 4.93
CA LYS A 68 2.61 -7.51 5.75
C LYS A 68 3.99 -8.18 5.67
N LEU A 69 4.62 -8.17 4.49
CA LEU A 69 5.96 -8.75 4.29
C LEU A 69 7.07 -7.95 4.97
N PHE A 70 6.97 -6.62 4.98
CA PHE A 70 8.11 -5.74 5.32
C PHE A 70 7.89 -4.87 6.56
N SER A 71 6.77 -5.01 7.28
CA SER A 71 6.48 -4.26 8.51
C SER A 71 5.77 -5.11 9.57
N PHE A 72 5.92 -4.72 10.82
CA PHE A 72 5.14 -5.26 11.94
C PHE A 72 3.88 -4.42 12.19
N VAL A 73 2.90 -5.00 12.88
CA VAL A 73 1.70 -4.27 13.31
C VAL A 73 2.11 -3.05 14.14
N GLY A 74 1.50 -1.89 13.87
CA GLY A 74 1.79 -0.61 14.52
C GLY A 74 2.98 0.19 13.95
N ASP A 75 3.75 -0.39 13.01
CA ASP A 75 4.81 0.33 12.33
C ASP A 75 4.29 1.50 11.49
N ILE A 76 5.21 2.40 11.15
CA ILE A 76 4.95 3.52 10.25
C ILE A 76 5.29 3.10 8.82
N VAL A 77 4.37 3.38 7.89
CA VAL A 77 4.53 3.19 6.45
C VAL A 77 4.44 4.56 5.78
N LEU A 78 5.40 4.88 4.92
CA LEU A 78 5.44 6.14 4.17
C LEU A 78 5.11 5.87 2.70
N ASP A 79 4.21 6.67 2.14
CA ASP A 79 3.98 6.77 0.70
C ASP A 79 4.25 8.22 0.24
N PRO A 80 5.38 8.50 -0.44
CA PRO A 80 5.70 9.84 -0.88
C PRO A 80 4.91 10.31 -2.11
N PHE A 81 4.14 9.42 -2.76
CA PHE A 81 3.35 9.68 -3.95
C PHE A 81 1.96 9.06 -3.79
N LEU A 82 1.25 9.52 -2.77
CA LEU A 82 0.05 8.88 -2.23
C LEU A 82 -1.07 8.71 -3.27
N GLY A 83 -1.20 9.65 -4.20
CA GLY A 83 -2.28 9.69 -5.17
C GLY A 83 -3.64 9.58 -4.48
N SER A 84 -4.42 8.58 -4.88
CA SER A 84 -5.78 8.34 -4.36
C SER A 84 -5.87 7.69 -2.98
N GLY A 85 -4.77 7.47 -2.25
CA GLY A 85 -4.81 7.03 -0.86
C GLY A 85 -4.74 5.52 -0.60
N THR A 86 -4.56 4.69 -1.62
CA THR A 86 -4.66 3.22 -1.51
C THR A 86 -3.68 2.62 -0.49
N THR A 87 -2.43 3.11 -0.42
CA THR A 87 -1.44 2.64 0.57
C THR A 87 -1.89 2.90 2.00
N LEU A 88 -2.45 4.08 2.28
CA LEU A 88 -2.91 4.44 3.62
C LEU A 88 -4.17 3.66 4.03
N ILE A 89 -5.05 3.34 3.08
CA ILE A 89 -6.19 2.43 3.34
C ILE A 89 -5.66 1.05 3.74
N ALA A 90 -4.67 0.51 3.02
CA ALA A 90 -4.05 -0.76 3.37
C ALA A 90 -3.41 -0.71 4.77
N CYS A 91 -2.75 0.40 5.13
CA CYS A 91 -2.22 0.61 6.48
C CYS A 91 -3.33 0.54 7.53
N ALA A 92 -4.44 1.25 7.31
CA ALA A 92 -5.58 1.28 8.22
C ALA A 92 -6.13 -0.13 8.51
N LEU A 93 -6.38 -0.89 7.44
CA LEU A 93 -6.94 -2.24 7.52
C LEU A 93 -6.00 -3.25 8.19
N LEU A 94 -4.68 -3.02 8.12
CA LEU A 94 -3.65 -3.89 8.68
C LEU A 94 -3.11 -3.39 10.03
N GLY A 95 -3.68 -2.34 10.62
CA GLY A 95 -3.20 -1.79 11.89
C GLY A 95 -1.79 -1.20 11.82
N ARG A 96 -1.39 -0.63 10.67
CA ARG A 96 -0.17 0.20 10.53
C ARG A 96 -0.54 1.68 10.54
N ARG A 97 0.42 2.52 10.92
CA ARG A 97 0.28 3.98 10.84
C ARG A 97 0.82 4.45 9.50
N GLY A 98 -0.05 5.03 8.68
CA GLY A 98 0.35 5.52 7.37
C GLY A 98 0.69 7.02 7.38
N ILE A 99 1.72 7.42 6.65
CA ILE A 99 2.01 8.81 6.29
C ILE A 99 2.03 8.89 4.77
N GLY A 100 1.25 9.78 4.18
CA GLY A 100 1.21 9.96 2.73
C GLY A 100 1.48 11.41 2.35
N VAL A 101 2.22 11.60 1.27
CA VAL A 101 2.51 12.91 0.67
C VAL A 101 1.97 12.90 -0.76
N GLU A 102 1.29 13.98 -1.15
CA GLU A 102 0.75 14.17 -2.48
C GLU A 102 0.81 15.66 -2.84
N ILE A 103 1.19 15.95 -4.08
CA ILE A 103 1.39 17.31 -4.57
C ILE A 103 0.09 17.92 -5.09
N ASP A 104 -0.79 17.10 -5.68
CA ASP A 104 -2.09 17.55 -6.17
C ASP A 104 -3.10 17.57 -5.03
N ARG A 105 -3.52 18.79 -4.66
CA ARG A 105 -4.52 19.01 -3.62
C ARG A 105 -5.84 18.28 -3.88
N ASN A 106 -6.25 18.10 -5.13
CA ASN A 106 -7.47 17.37 -5.46
C ASN A 106 -7.33 15.87 -5.12
N TYR A 107 -6.15 15.29 -5.33
CA TYR A 107 -5.87 13.92 -4.91
C TYR A 107 -5.74 13.80 -3.40
N CYS A 108 -5.20 14.80 -2.70
CA CYS A 108 -5.25 14.84 -1.24
C CYS A 108 -6.70 14.78 -0.71
N GLU A 109 -7.61 15.56 -1.28
CA GLU A 109 -9.03 15.55 -0.89
C GLU A 109 -9.71 14.22 -1.25
N LEU A 110 -9.42 13.65 -2.42
CA LEU A 110 -9.90 12.32 -2.81
C LEU A 110 -9.42 11.24 -1.83
N ALA A 111 -8.12 11.21 -1.52
CA ALA A 111 -7.52 10.27 -0.59
C ALA A 111 -8.14 10.40 0.81
N LYS A 112 -8.35 11.63 1.30
CA LYS A 112 -9.01 11.89 2.58
C LYS A 112 -10.42 11.29 2.62
N ASN A 113 -11.24 11.55 1.60
CA ASN A 113 -12.61 11.04 1.52
C ASN A 113 -12.63 9.50 1.47
N ARG A 114 -11.71 8.90 0.70
CA ARG A 114 -11.56 7.45 0.64
C ARG A 114 -11.09 6.85 1.96
N LEU A 115 -10.16 7.49 2.68
CA LEU A 115 -9.70 7.03 3.99
C LEU A 115 -10.81 7.01 5.04
N ILE A 116 -11.70 8.01 5.03
CA ILE A 116 -12.86 8.06 5.91
C ILE A 116 -13.83 6.92 5.58
N LYS A 117 -14.10 6.68 4.29
CA LYS A 117 -15.11 5.71 3.83
C LYS A 117 -14.63 4.25 3.85
N GLU A 118 -13.40 4.01 3.42
CA GLU A 118 -12.84 2.66 3.20
C GLU A 118 -11.92 2.24 4.35
N GLY A 119 -11.17 3.18 4.93
CA GLY A 119 -10.21 2.91 6.00
C GLY A 119 -10.76 3.09 7.42
N ASN A 120 -11.98 3.63 7.56
CA ASN A 120 -12.57 4.03 8.84
C ASN A 120 -11.64 4.93 9.69
N ILE A 121 -10.79 5.72 9.04
CA ILE A 121 -9.89 6.67 9.71
C ILE A 121 -10.52 8.06 9.72
N LEU A 122 -10.59 8.68 10.90
CA LEU A 122 -11.02 10.06 11.06
C LEU A 122 -9.86 11.04 10.79
N GLN A 123 -9.54 11.28 9.51
CA GLN A 123 -8.62 12.35 9.11
C GLN A 123 -9.38 13.66 8.88
N THR A 124 -9.42 14.53 9.89
CA THR A 124 -10.23 15.75 9.87
C THR A 124 -9.56 16.94 9.17
N LYS A 125 -8.24 16.92 8.96
CA LYS A 125 -7.48 18.02 8.35
C LYS A 125 -6.38 17.51 7.42
N LEU A 126 -6.19 18.18 6.28
CA LEU A 126 -4.94 18.06 5.51
C LEU A 126 -3.89 18.98 6.16
N LYS A 127 -2.65 18.51 6.30
CA LYS A 127 -1.53 19.28 6.82
C LYS A 127 -0.61 19.69 5.70
#